data_AF-A0A653CMP9-F1
#
_entry.id   AF-A0A653CMP9-F1
#
_cell.length_a   1.000
_cell.length_b   1.000
_cell.length_c   1.000
_cell.angle_alpha   90.00
_cell.angle_beta   90.00
_cell.angle_gamma   90.00
#
_symmetry.space_group_name_H-M   'P 1'
#
loop_
_entity.id
_entity.type
_entity.pdbx_description
1 polymer ?
#
loop_
_entity_poly.entity_id
_entity_poly.type
_entity_poly.pdbx_seq_one_letter_code
_entity_poly.pdbx_strand_id
1 'polypeptide(L)'
;MQAAHQKKMFEMSGIDMQSQLAYELAAQGPIRPINSKLPIIYGIKCIDYEGPEFTLEIQCINEYETYLVGLIHEIGVRLHSTAHCTAIKCIRHSYFNLDHALLSRHWDLKNILQNIRMCNRILAENEHVLKQTSIALR
;
A
#
# COMPACT_ATOMS: atom_id res chain seq x y z
N MET A 1 12.97 8.48 -6.78
CA MET A 1 12.49 7.84 -5.52
C MET A 1 11.85 6.49 -5.78
N GLN A 2 10.81 6.40 -6.62
CA GLN A 2 10.14 5.12 -6.94
C GLN A 2 11.11 4.02 -7.45
N ALA A 3 12.02 4.35 -8.38
CA ALA A 3 13.04 3.41 -8.87
C ALA A 3 14.00 2.91 -7.77
N ALA A 4 14.32 3.75 -6.78
CA ALA A 4 15.16 3.35 -5.65
C ALA A 4 14.41 2.39 -4.70
N HIS A 5 13.10 2.58 -4.51
CA HIS A 5 12.26 1.65 -3.75
C HIS A 5 12.05 0.33 -4.47
N GLN A 6 11.88 0.34 -5.80
CA GLN A 6 11.83 -0.90 -6.61
C GLN A 6 13.13 -1.70 -6.49
N LYS A 7 14.29 -1.05 -6.57
CA LYS A 7 15.58 -1.74 -6.38
C LYS A 7 15.70 -2.36 -4.97
N LYS A 8 15.32 -1.59 -3.94
CA LYS A 8 15.27 -2.05 -2.55
C LYS A 8 14.32 -3.25 -2.35
N MET A 9 13.22 -3.28 -3.08
CA MET A 9 12.22 -4.34 -3.04
C MET A 9 12.76 -5.67 -3.60
N PHE A 10 13.58 -5.64 -4.65
CA PHE A 10 14.30 -6.83 -5.14
C PHE A 10 15.35 -7.31 -4.15
N GLU A 11 16.17 -6.40 -3.61
CA GLU A 11 17.19 -6.71 -2.59
C GLU A 11 16.57 -7.35 -1.33
N MET A 12 15.39 -6.88 -0.89
CA MET A 12 14.70 -7.37 0.30
C MET A 12 13.90 -8.65 0.10
N SER A 13 13.65 -9.06 -1.14
CA SER A 13 12.93 -10.32 -1.43
C SER A 13 13.82 -11.56 -1.27
N GLY A 14 15.12 -11.39 -0.94
CA GLY A 14 16.09 -12.47 -0.74
C GLY A 14 16.48 -13.18 -2.04
N ILE A 15 16.17 -12.58 -3.18
CA ILE A 15 16.42 -13.13 -4.51
C ILE A 15 17.64 -12.41 -5.07
N ASP A 16 18.62 -13.17 -5.56
CA ASP A 16 19.76 -12.59 -6.26
C ASP A 16 19.27 -11.83 -7.50
N MET A 17 19.56 -10.53 -7.58
CA MET A 17 19.09 -9.64 -8.63
C MET A 17 19.67 -10.02 -10.02
N GLN A 18 20.76 -10.79 -10.05
CA GLN A 18 21.34 -11.35 -11.28
C GLN A 18 20.74 -12.72 -11.65
N SER A 19 19.85 -13.28 -10.83
CA SER A 19 19.23 -14.57 -11.10
C SER A 19 18.10 -14.46 -12.12
N GLN A 20 17.92 -15.54 -12.88
CA GLN A 20 16.78 -15.71 -13.79
C GLN A 20 15.44 -15.55 -13.07
N LEU A 21 15.35 -15.96 -11.79
CA LEU A 21 14.17 -15.82 -10.94
C LEU A 21 13.79 -14.35 -10.70
N ALA A 22 14.78 -13.47 -10.48
CA ALA A 22 14.53 -12.03 -10.31
C ALA A 22 13.97 -11.40 -11.59
N TYR A 23 14.50 -11.79 -12.75
CA TYR A 23 14.03 -11.32 -14.05
C TYR A 23 12.58 -11.76 -14.32
N GLU A 24 12.26 -13.03 -14.08
CA GLU A 24 10.92 -13.56 -14.27
C GLU A 24 9.90 -12.94 -13.31
N LEU A 25 10.28 -12.70 -12.06
CA LEU A 25 9.41 -12.03 -11.08
C LEU A 25 9.22 -10.54 -11.39
N ALA A 26 10.23 -9.85 -11.92
CA ALA A 26 10.10 -8.48 -12.40
C ALA A 26 9.15 -8.38 -13.60
N ALA A 27 9.15 -9.39 -14.47
CA ALA A 27 8.28 -9.45 -15.65
C ALA A 27 6.81 -9.76 -15.29
N GLN A 28 6.54 -10.39 -14.15
CA GLN A 28 5.19 -10.78 -13.71
C GLN A 28 4.43 -9.67 -12.96
N GLY A 29 5.08 -8.56 -12.61
CA GLY A 29 4.45 -7.42 -11.94
C GLY A 29 4.94 -7.20 -10.50
N PRO A 30 4.20 -6.43 -9.68
CA PRO A 30 4.64 -6.10 -8.33
C PRO A 30 4.79 -7.35 -7.45
N ILE A 31 5.98 -7.51 -6.87
CA ILE A 31 6.37 -8.64 -6.03
C ILE A 31 5.94 -8.37 -4.57
N ARG A 32 5.47 -9.35 -3.82
CA ARG A 32 5.25 -9.21 -2.37
C ARG A 32 6.35 -9.98 -1.63
N PRO A 33 7.30 -9.32 -0.95
CA PRO A 33 8.39 -10.02 -0.29
C PRO A 33 7.88 -10.90 0.84
N ILE A 34 8.60 -12.00 1.03
CA ILE A 34 8.30 -13.05 2.02
C ILE A 34 8.48 -12.51 3.45
N ASN A 35 9.40 -11.56 3.65
CA ASN A 35 9.69 -11.02 4.98
C ASN A 35 8.87 -9.74 5.26
N SER A 36 7.76 -9.92 5.96
CA SER A 36 6.62 -9.00 6.12
C SER A 36 6.84 -7.73 6.99
N LYS A 37 8.07 -7.38 7.38
CA LYS A 37 8.27 -6.35 8.42
C LYS A 37 8.69 -4.98 7.90
N LEU A 38 9.14 -4.88 6.65
CA LEU A 38 9.63 -3.61 6.11
C LEU A 38 8.57 -2.97 5.21
N PRO A 39 8.36 -1.64 5.32
CA PRO A 39 7.39 -0.91 4.52
C PRO A 39 7.88 -0.83 3.07
N ILE A 40 6.98 -1.11 2.13
CA ILE A 40 7.29 -1.11 0.70
C ILE A 40 6.29 -0.26 -0.04
N ILE A 41 6.82 0.60 -0.91
CA ILE A 41 6.03 1.49 -1.75
C ILE A 41 6.05 0.93 -3.18
N TYR A 42 4.88 0.54 -3.67
CA TYR A 42 4.68 0.10 -5.06
C TYR A 42 4.55 1.28 -6.02
N GLY A 43 3.89 2.35 -5.58
CA GLY A 43 3.64 3.52 -6.42
C GLY A 43 3.34 4.76 -5.59
N ILE A 44 3.70 5.92 -6.15
CA ILE A 44 3.38 7.24 -5.61
C ILE A 44 2.86 8.07 -6.77
N LYS A 45 1.71 8.72 -6.59
CA LYS A 45 1.11 9.62 -7.57
C LYS A 45 0.74 10.93 -6.88
N CYS A 46 1.12 12.06 -7.47
CA CYS A 46 0.56 13.35 -7.10
C CYS A 46 -0.84 13.46 -7.72
N ILE A 47 -1.87 13.57 -6.88
CA ILE A 47 -3.26 13.66 -7.35
C ILE A 47 -3.79 15.08 -7.33
N ASP A 48 -3.19 15.94 -6.51
CA ASP A 48 -3.57 17.34 -6.39
C ASP A 48 -2.37 18.18 -5.95
N TYR A 49 -2.28 19.40 -6.48
CA TYR A 49 -1.21 20.34 -6.20
C TYR A 49 -1.71 21.78 -6.32
N GLU A 50 -1.85 22.42 -5.18
CA GLU A 50 -2.15 23.85 -5.05
C GLU A 50 -1.15 24.44 -4.06
N GLY A 51 0.03 24.81 -4.59
CA GLY A 51 1.16 25.26 -3.77
C GLY A 51 0.74 26.33 -2.73
N PRO A 52 1.04 26.14 -1.43
CA PRO A 52 2.02 25.20 -0.86
C PRO A 52 1.50 23.78 -0.55
N GLU A 53 0.22 23.50 -0.79
CA GLU A 53 -0.41 22.21 -0.46
C GLU A 53 -0.34 21.22 -1.62
N PHE A 54 -0.20 19.94 -1.28
CA PHE A 54 -0.19 18.87 -2.26
C PHE A 54 -0.70 17.57 -1.64
N THR A 55 -1.34 16.74 -2.47
CA THR A 55 -1.88 15.45 -2.05
C THR A 55 -1.23 14.33 -2.85
N LEU A 56 -0.69 13.33 -2.14
CA LEU A 56 -0.11 12.14 -2.73
C LEU A 56 -0.99 10.92 -2.47
N GLU A 57 -1.26 10.16 -3.52
CA GLU A 57 -1.78 8.80 -3.42
C GLU A 57 -0.58 7.84 -3.38
N ILE A 58 -0.50 7.03 -2.32
CA ILE A 58 0.61 6.10 -2.08
C ILE A 58 0.05 4.68 -2.03
N GLN A 59 0.61 3.79 -2.84
CA GLN A 59 0.31 2.37 -2.83
C GLN A 59 1.46 1.65 -2.12
N CYS A 60 1.18 1.07 -0.96
CA CYS A 60 2.19 0.45 -0.11
C CYS A 60 1.66 -0.76 0.65
N ILE A 61 2.59 -1.52 1.24
CA ILE A 61 2.33 -2.63 2.18
C ILE A 61 3.26 -2.54 3.38
N ASN A 62 2.85 -3.18 4.48
CA ASN A 62 3.59 -3.24 5.75
C ASN A 62 4.03 -1.84 6.23
N GLU A 63 3.24 -0.84 5.88
CA GLU A 63 3.45 0.56 6.22
C GLU A 63 3.06 0.85 7.67
N TYR A 64 3.62 1.93 8.18
CA TYR A 64 3.26 2.51 9.46
C TYR A 64 3.31 4.03 9.34
N GLU A 65 2.54 4.73 10.17
CA GLU A 65 2.29 6.17 10.02
C GLU A 65 3.59 7.00 9.98
N THR A 66 4.53 6.74 10.89
CA THR A 66 5.80 7.48 10.96
C THR A 66 6.67 7.31 9.72
N TYR A 67 6.54 6.19 9.01
CA TYR A 67 7.22 5.99 7.73
C TYR A 67 6.67 6.90 6.64
N LEU A 68 5.34 7.01 6.53
CA LEU A 68 4.69 7.88 5.55
C LEU A 68 4.98 9.35 5.85
N VAL A 69 4.96 9.76 7.11
CA VAL A 69 5.37 11.11 7.53
C VAL A 69 6.83 11.39 7.16
N GLY A 70 7.73 10.44 7.42
CA GLY A 70 9.15 10.53 7.04
C GLY A 70 9.35 10.65 5.53
N LEU A 71 8.56 9.92 4.73
CA LEU A 71 8.60 10.02 3.27
C LEU A 71 8.25 11.44 2.79
N ILE A 72 7.21 12.06 3.37
CA ILE A 72 6.84 13.45 3.02
C ILE A 72 7.99 14.41 3.38
N HIS A 73 8.59 14.23 4.55
CA HIS A 73 9.75 15.03 4.94
C HIS A 73 10.92 14.88 3.96
N GLU A 74 11.26 13.65 3.57
CA GLU A 74 12.30 13.39 2.56
C GLU A 74 12.00 14.06 1.22
N ILE A 75 10.74 14.09 0.79
CA ILE A 75 10.32 14.79 -0.44
C ILE A 75 10.60 16.29 -0.31
N GLY A 76 10.23 16.91 0.81
CA GLY A 76 10.51 18.32 1.08
C GLY A 76 12.01 18.62 1.00
N VAL A 77 12.84 17.85 1.71
CA VAL A 77 14.31 18.00 1.70
C VAL A 77 14.88 17.87 0.30
N ARG A 78 14.42 16.87 -0.48
CA ARG A 78 14.88 16.66 -1.88
C ARG A 78 14.47 17.78 -2.83
N LEU A 79 13.43 18.54 -2.50
CA LEU A 79 12.99 19.72 -3.24
C LEU A 79 13.62 21.03 -2.72
N HIS A 80 14.63 20.94 -1.85
CA HIS A 80 15.24 22.09 -1.17
C HIS A 80 14.22 22.95 -0.41
N SER A 81 13.20 22.32 0.15
CA SER A 81 12.12 22.94 0.91
C SER A 81 11.87 22.19 2.21
N THR A 82 10.85 22.60 2.95
CA THR A 82 10.31 21.86 4.09
C THR A 82 8.91 21.35 3.74
N ALA A 83 8.64 20.10 4.09
CA ALA A 83 7.32 19.50 3.94
C ALA A 83 6.94 18.80 5.25
N HIS A 84 5.70 18.96 5.66
CA HIS A 84 5.13 18.32 6.83
C HIS A 84 3.81 17.64 6.43
N CYS A 85 3.59 16.43 6.90
CA CYS A 85 2.38 15.69 6.62
C CYS A 85 1.23 16.22 7.49
N THR A 86 0.18 16.76 6.88
CA THR A 86 -0.98 17.34 7.57
C THR A 86 -2.05 16.30 7.89
N ALA A 87 -2.27 15.35 6.98
CA ALA A 87 -3.25 14.29 7.14
C ALA A 87 -2.85 13.03 6.38
N ILE A 88 -3.24 11.88 6.93
CA ILE A 88 -3.12 10.58 6.28
C ILE A 88 -4.51 9.94 6.29
N LYS A 89 -4.94 9.43 5.12
CA LYS A 89 -6.21 8.74 4.98
C LYS A 89 -6.02 7.45 4.20
N CYS A 90 -6.39 6.33 4.80
CA CYS A 90 -6.49 5.06 4.09
C CYS A 90 -7.79 5.04 3.27
N ILE A 91 -7.67 5.01 1.94
CA ILE A 91 -8.82 4.97 1.01
C ILE A 91 -9.13 3.55 0.52
N ARG A 92 -8.16 2.65 0.63
CA ARG A 92 -8.28 1.25 0.20
C ARG A 92 -7.35 0.40 1.06
N HIS A 93 -7.88 -0.71 1.56
CA HIS A 93 -7.10 -1.73 2.23
C HIS A 93 -7.42 -3.08 1.57
N SER A 94 -6.47 -3.61 0.80
CA SER A 94 -6.68 -4.83 0.01
C SER A 94 -7.91 -4.65 -0.93
N TYR A 95 -8.90 -5.54 -0.84
CA TYR A 95 -10.15 -5.47 -1.61
C TYR A 95 -11.22 -4.56 -1.00
N PHE A 96 -10.93 -3.96 0.16
CA PHE A 96 -11.87 -3.05 0.83
C PHE A 96 -11.58 -1.61 0.43
N ASN A 97 -12.62 -0.86 0.08
CA ASN A 97 -12.56 0.55 -0.25
C ASN A 97 -13.46 1.33 0.72
N LEU A 98 -13.61 2.64 0.49
CA LEU A 98 -14.47 3.49 1.32
C LEU A 98 -15.96 3.12 1.27
N ASP A 99 -16.45 2.52 0.18
CA ASP A 99 -17.85 2.10 0.06
C ASP A 99 -18.18 0.93 0.98
N HIS A 100 -17.17 0.12 1.30
CA HIS A 100 -17.29 -0.98 2.25
C HIS A 100 -17.21 -0.52 3.72
N ALA A 101 -16.79 0.73 3.99
CA ALA A 101 -16.58 1.23 5.33
C ALA A 101 -17.90 1.57 6.04
N LEU A 102 -18.08 1.06 7.25
CA LEU A 102 -19.27 1.36 8.06
C LEU A 102 -19.09 2.66 8.85
N LEU A 103 -19.74 3.73 8.38
CA LEU A 103 -19.74 5.04 9.03
C LEU A 103 -20.40 4.98 10.42
N SER A 104 -19.88 5.76 11.39
CA SER A 104 -20.36 5.77 12.78
C SER A 104 -21.86 6.06 12.93
N ARG A 105 -22.43 6.83 12.00
CA ARG A 105 -23.89 7.11 11.96
C ARG A 105 -24.77 5.90 11.65
N HIS A 106 -24.17 4.79 11.18
CA HIS A 106 -24.86 3.54 10.83
C HIS A 106 -24.46 2.38 11.76
N TRP A 107 -24.01 2.68 12.98
CA TRP A 107 -23.63 1.67 13.98
C TRP A 107 -24.86 1.13 14.73
N ASP A 108 -25.80 0.57 13.98
CA ASP A 108 -26.90 -0.23 14.52
C ASP A 108 -26.73 -1.70 14.15
N LEU A 109 -27.37 -2.57 14.93
CA LEU A 109 -27.22 -4.02 14.81
C LEU A 109 -27.50 -4.52 13.37
N LYS A 110 -28.50 -3.95 12.69
CA LYS A 110 -28.88 -4.38 11.33
C LYS A 110 -27.79 -4.04 10.32
N ASN A 111 -27.30 -2.81 10.34
CA ASN A 111 -26.24 -2.36 9.44
C ASN A 111 -24.91 -3.06 9.72
N ILE A 112 -24.58 -3.30 11.00
CA ILE A 112 -23.40 -4.09 11.38
C ILE A 112 -23.50 -5.52 10.80
N LEU A 113 -24.64 -6.20 11.00
CA LEU A 113 -24.82 -7.56 10.49
C LEU A 113 -24.75 -7.62 8.95
N GLN A 114 -25.32 -6.63 8.27
CA GLN A 114 -25.26 -6.53 6.81
C GLN A 114 -23.82 -6.30 6.34
N ASN A 115 -23.07 -5.42 7.01
CA ASN A 115 -21.67 -5.14 6.69
C ASN A 115 -20.80 -6.40 6.89
N ILE A 116 -20.98 -7.14 8.00
CA ILE A 116 -20.29 -8.41 8.24
C ILE A 116 -20.56 -9.42 7.10
N ARG A 117 -21.82 -9.56 6.68
CA ARG A 117 -22.18 -10.47 5.57
C ARG A 117 -21.52 -10.08 4.25
N MET A 118 -21.49 -8.77 3.95
CA MET A 118 -20.81 -8.24 2.77
C MET A 118 -19.31 -8.51 2.84
N CYS A 119 -18.65 -8.20 3.96
CA CYS A 119 -17.23 -8.44 4.15
C CYS A 119 -16.88 -9.93 4.01
N ASN A 120 -17.67 -10.82 4.60
CA ASN A 120 -17.45 -12.26 4.47
C ASN A 120 -17.59 -12.75 3.03
N ARG A 121 -18.50 -12.18 2.23
CA ARG A 121 -18.62 -12.49 0.81
C ARG A 121 -17.37 -12.10 0.04
N ILE A 122 -16.89 -10.87 0.24
CA ILE A 122 -15.66 -10.37 -0.39
C ILE A 122 -14.47 -11.27 -0.02
N LEU A 123 -14.36 -11.67 1.26
CA LEU A 123 -13.29 -12.56 1.71
C LEU A 123 -13.40 -13.96 1.09
N ALA A 124 -14.60 -14.52 0.98
CA ALA A 124 -14.82 -15.83 0.38
C ALA A 124 -14.48 -15.85 -1.12
N GLU A 125 -14.83 -14.80 -1.85
CA GLU A 125 -14.47 -14.63 -3.27
C GLU A 125 -12.95 -14.47 -3.48
N ASN A 126 -12.23 -14.00 -2.45
CA ASN A 126 -10.82 -13.65 -2.51
C ASN A 126 -9.95 -14.44 -1.50
N GLU A 127 -10.24 -15.72 -1.28
CA GLU A 127 -9.56 -16.53 -0.24
C GLU A 127 -8.02 -16.60 -0.45
N HIS A 128 -7.56 -16.54 -1.69
CA HIS A 128 -6.14 -16.57 -2.08
C HIS A 128 -5.31 -15.42 -1.45
N VAL A 129 -5.96 -14.36 -1.01
CA VAL A 129 -5.33 -13.16 -0.42
C VAL A 129 -5.02 -13.36 1.06
N LEU A 130 -5.80 -14.21 1.74
CA LEU A 130 -5.66 -14.49 3.17
C LEU A 130 -4.48 -15.42 3.46
N LYS A 131 -4.16 -16.31 2.50
CA LYS A 131 -3.08 -17.29 2.62
C LYS A 131 -2.02 -16.97 1.57
N GLN A 132 -0.99 -16.22 1.97
CA GLN A 132 0.13 -15.89 1.08
C GLN A 132 0.90 -17.18 0.73
N THR A 133 0.58 -17.75 -0.42
CA THR A 133 1.17 -19.02 -0.89
C THR A 133 2.27 -18.78 -1.94
N SER A 134 2.34 -17.56 -2.50
CA SER A 134 3.30 -17.18 -3.54
C SER A 134 3.79 -15.74 -3.41
N ILE A 135 4.97 -15.49 -3.98
CA ILE A 135 5.67 -14.20 -4.00
C ILE A 135 5.10 -13.28 -5.11
N ALA A 136 4.57 -13.89 -6.18
CA ALA A 136 3.90 -13.19 -7.27
C ALA A 136 2.46 -12.83 -6.88
N LEU A 137 2.08 -11.57 -7.08
CA LEU A 137 0.69 -11.12 -7.06
C LEU A 137 0.06 -11.52 -8.40
N ARG A 138 -0.74 -12.60 -8.40
CA ARG A 138 -1.60 -12.98 -9.54
C ARG A 138 -2.91 -12.22 -9.50
#